data_AF-A0A842NXK5-F1
#
_entry.id   AF-A0A842NXK5-F1
#
_cell.length_a   1.000
_cell.length_b   1.000
_cell.length_c   1.000
_cell.angle_alpha   90.00
_cell.angle_beta   90.00
_cell.angle_gamma   90.00
#
_symmetry.space_group_name_H-M   'P 1'
#
loop_
_entity.id
_entity.type
_entity.pdbx_description
1 polymer ?
#
loop_
_entity_poly.entity_id
_entity_poly.type
_entity_poly.pdbx_seq_one_letter_code
_entity_poly.pdbx_strand_id
1 'polypeptide(L)'
;MVILFDQFNFPDSIFEIIFATNQQVMVAKLLIEQMKLQDGEIGKTEMSMFAKQLHDGTVLQANEDGGPLKLKKSIRLSYNKRQFYDRILTPMKTMGLIDYDLYKKTYKISEKFNKNMMRIGLMWLQELRRPPKAYTLKQK
;
A
#
# COMPACT_ATOMS: atom_id res chain seq x y z
N MET A 1 16.74 -0.99 4.89
CA MET A 1 15.54 -1.38 4.12
C MET A 1 15.70 -2.84 3.76
N VAL A 2 14.78 -3.70 4.19
CA VAL A 2 14.83 -5.15 3.96
C VAL A 2 13.49 -5.54 3.36
N ILE A 3 13.51 -6.26 2.23
CA ILE A 3 12.33 -6.80 1.57
C ILE A 3 12.52 -8.32 1.58
N LEU A 4 11.64 -9.03 2.27
CA LEU A 4 11.58 -10.49 2.28
C LEU A 4 10.16 -10.87 1.84
N PHE A 5 10.06 -11.72 0.84
CA PHE A 5 8.80 -12.31 0.41
C PHE A 5 9.04 -13.76 0.04
N ASP A 6 8.02 -14.58 0.24
CA ASP A 6 8.01 -15.98 -0.17
C ASP A 6 7.36 -16.07 -1.55
N GLN A 7 8.09 -16.62 -2.53
CA GLN A 7 7.59 -16.80 -3.90
C GLN A 7 6.45 -17.82 -3.99
N PHE A 8 6.34 -18.76 -3.04
CA PHE A 8 5.33 -19.82 -3.07
C PHE A 8 4.02 -19.40 -2.38
N ASN A 9 4.06 -18.38 -1.53
CA ASN A 9 2.91 -17.85 -0.79
C ASN A 9 2.60 -16.42 -1.22
N PHE A 10 2.65 -16.15 -2.52
CA PHE A 10 2.41 -14.81 -3.06
C PHE A 10 0.90 -14.50 -3.13
N PRO A 11 0.41 -13.46 -2.44
CA PRO A 11 -1.02 -13.14 -2.43
C PRO A 11 -1.47 -12.47 -3.73
N ASP A 12 -2.76 -12.57 -4.05
CA ASP A 12 -3.36 -11.95 -5.24
C ASP A 12 -3.37 -10.41 -5.18
N SER A 13 -3.32 -9.85 -3.97
CA SER A 13 -3.37 -8.41 -3.74
C SER A 13 -2.03 -7.84 -3.29
N ILE A 14 -1.55 -6.83 -4.02
CA ILE A 14 -0.32 -6.09 -3.65
C ILE A 14 -0.39 -5.44 -2.25
N PHE A 15 -1.60 -5.11 -1.79
CA PHE A 15 -1.78 -4.51 -0.46
C PHE A 15 -1.44 -5.49 0.67
N GLU A 16 -1.60 -6.79 0.46
CA GLU A 16 -1.27 -7.84 1.43
C GLU A 16 0.25 -8.08 1.51
N ILE A 17 0.98 -7.69 0.47
CA ILE A 17 2.46 -7.68 0.48
C ILE A 17 2.97 -6.44 1.21
N ILE A 18 2.30 -5.30 1.03
CA ILE A 18 2.75 -4.01 1.59
C ILE A 18 2.36 -3.87 3.07
N PHE A 19 1.18 -4.34 3.47
CA PHE A 19 0.64 -4.16 4.80
C PHE A 19 0.50 -5.49 5.54
N ALA A 20 0.89 -5.49 6.81
CA ALA A 20 0.94 -6.69 7.63
C ALA A 20 -0.44 -7.14 8.17
N THR A 21 -1.40 -6.23 8.31
CA THR A 21 -2.69 -6.53 8.94
C THR A 21 -3.86 -6.38 8.00
N ASN A 22 -4.86 -7.26 8.12
CA ASN A 22 -6.08 -7.23 7.29
C ASN A 22 -6.80 -5.88 7.38
N GLN A 23 -6.82 -5.25 8.56
CA GLN A 23 -7.41 -3.91 8.69
C GLN A 23 -6.67 -2.86 7.86
N GLN A 24 -5.32 -2.87 7.87
CA GLN A 24 -4.54 -1.94 7.05
C GLN A 24 -4.74 -2.19 5.56
N VAL A 25 -4.75 -3.46 5.15
CA VAL A 25 -5.05 -3.88 3.77
C VAL A 25 -6.41 -3.31 3.33
N MET A 26 -7.45 -3.47 4.13
CA MET A 26 -8.79 -2.97 3.82
C MET A 26 -8.84 -1.45 3.75
N VAL A 27 -8.24 -0.74 4.72
CA VAL A 27 -8.19 0.73 4.73
C VAL A 27 -7.43 1.27 3.52
N ALA A 28 -6.32 0.63 3.14
CA ALA A 28 -5.54 1.03 1.97
C ALA A 28 -6.30 0.79 0.66
N LYS A 29 -6.98 -0.36 0.53
CA LYS A 29 -7.86 -0.66 -0.61
C LYS A 29 -8.94 0.42 -0.75
N LEU A 30 -9.62 0.78 0.34
CA LEU A 30 -10.65 1.84 0.35
C LEU A 30 -10.11 3.21 -0.02
N LEU A 31 -8.94 3.57 0.50
CA LEU A 31 -8.32 4.84 0.18
C LEU A 31 -8.05 4.95 -1.33
N ILE A 32 -7.50 3.90 -1.93
CA ILE A 32 -7.24 3.86 -3.37
C ILE A 32 -8.53 3.92 -4.18
N GLU A 33 -9.57 3.18 -3.79
CA GLU A 33 -10.87 3.26 -4.46
C GLU A 33 -11.48 4.67 -4.35
N GLN A 34 -11.43 5.29 -3.18
CA GLN A 34 -11.89 6.66 -2.99
C GLN A 34 -11.12 7.65 -3.87
N MET A 35 -9.80 7.50 -3.98
CA MET A 35 -8.98 8.34 -4.86
C MET A 35 -9.32 8.10 -6.33
N LYS A 36 -9.55 6.85 -6.76
CA LYS A 36 -9.97 6.53 -8.13
C LYS A 36 -11.32 7.15 -8.50
N LEU A 37 -12.26 7.19 -7.56
CA LEU A 37 -13.56 7.87 -7.74
C LEU A 37 -13.40 9.39 -7.96
N GLN A 38 -12.28 9.96 -7.54
CA GLN A 38 -11.93 11.37 -7.71
C GLN A 38 -10.82 11.54 -8.77
N ASP A 39 -10.89 10.79 -9.87
CA ASP A 39 -9.94 10.83 -10.98
C ASP A 39 -8.46 10.57 -10.59
N GLY A 40 -8.25 9.88 -9.47
CA GLY A 40 -6.93 9.55 -8.93
C GLY A 40 -6.27 10.66 -8.10
N GLU A 41 -6.99 11.74 -7.78
CA GLU A 41 -6.51 12.88 -7.01
C GLU A 41 -7.48 13.28 -5.89
N ILE A 42 -6.97 13.58 -4.69
CA ILE A 42 -7.78 13.99 -3.54
C ILE A 42 -7.14 15.17 -2.81
N GLY A 43 -7.94 16.15 -2.42
CA GLY A 43 -7.46 17.32 -1.67
C GLY A 43 -7.14 17.00 -0.21
N LYS A 44 -6.32 17.83 0.45
CA LYS A 44 -6.04 17.70 1.91
C LYS A 44 -7.32 17.70 2.77
N THR A 45 -8.30 18.53 2.40
CA THR A 45 -9.58 18.63 3.12
C THR A 45 -10.37 17.33 3.02
N GLU A 46 -10.50 16.80 1.81
CA GLU A 46 -11.20 15.54 1.53
C GLU A 46 -10.50 14.36 2.21
N MET A 47 -9.17 14.32 2.18
CA MET A 47 -8.38 13.32 2.92
C MET A 47 -8.65 13.37 4.43
N SER A 48 -8.80 14.57 5.01
CA SER A 48 -9.15 14.71 6.43
C SER A 48 -10.59 14.28 6.72
N MET A 49 -11.51 14.51 5.77
CA MET A 49 -12.90 14.05 5.88
C MET A 49 -12.96 12.52 5.82
N PHE A 50 -12.25 11.90 4.88
CA PHE A 50 -12.10 10.45 4.77
C PHE A 50 -11.53 9.84 6.07
N ALA A 51 -10.44 10.41 6.60
CA ALA A 51 -9.84 9.95 7.84
C ALA A 51 -10.78 10.08 9.05
N LYS A 52 -11.66 11.10 9.06
CA LYS A 52 -12.70 11.25 10.08
C LYS A 52 -13.81 10.21 9.92
N GLN A 53 -14.29 9.97 8.70
CA GLN A 53 -15.29 8.94 8.42
C GLN A 53 -14.80 7.55 8.83
N LEU A 54 -13.53 7.21 8.56
CA LEU A 54 -12.93 5.97 9.04
C LEU A 54 -12.85 5.90 10.56
N HIS A 55 -12.59 7.02 11.23
CA HIS A 55 -12.53 7.09 12.68
C HIS A 55 -13.88 6.86 13.34
N ASP A 56 -14.92 7.50 12.79
CA ASP A 56 -16.30 7.40 13.26
C ASP A 56 -16.92 6.02 12.91
N GLY A 57 -16.30 5.30 11.97
CA GLY A 57 -16.63 3.93 11.59
C GLY A 57 -17.44 3.88 10.30
N THR A 58 -16.87 3.35 9.23
CA THR A 58 -17.59 3.10 7.98
C THR A 58 -18.10 1.66 7.94
N VAL A 59 -19.37 1.48 7.59
CA VAL A 59 -19.94 0.16 7.33
C VAL A 59 -19.60 -0.21 5.89
N LEU A 60 -18.65 -1.13 5.73
CA LEU A 60 -18.35 -1.67 4.41
C LEU A 60 -19.25 -2.87 4.17
N GLN A 61 -20.00 -2.81 3.07
CA GLN A 61 -20.62 -4.00 2.50
C GLN A 61 -19.58 -4.64 1.60
N ALA A 62 -18.91 -5.68 2.10
CA ALA A 62 -18.10 -6.52 1.23
C ALA A 62 -19.05 -7.35 0.37
N ASN A 63 -19.04 -7.13 -0.95
CA ASN A 63 -19.56 -8.11 -1.88
C ASN A 63 -18.43 -9.13 -2.07
N GLU A 64 -18.53 -10.29 -1.43
CA GLU A 64 -17.66 -11.41 -1.79
C GLU A 64 -18.13 -11.94 -3.15
N ASP A 65 -17.32 -11.73 -4.19
CA ASP A 65 -17.54 -12.28 -5.53
C ASP A 65 -17.21 -13.78 -5.53
N GLY A 66 -18.23 -14.63 -5.34
CA GLY A 66 -18.05 -16.08 -5.49
C GLY A 66 -19.12 -16.98 -4.87
N GLY A 67 -20.41 -16.82 -5.20
CA GLY A 67 -21.43 -17.84 -4.87
C GLY A 67 -22.88 -17.37 -4.89
N PRO A 68 -23.86 -18.26 -5.18
CA PRO A 68 -25.29 -17.93 -5.30
C PRO A 68 -25.98 -17.52 -3.98
N LEU A 69 -25.33 -17.70 -2.82
CA LEU A 69 -25.78 -17.14 -1.54
C LEU A 69 -24.85 -15.99 -1.13
N LYS A 70 -25.23 -14.76 -1.49
CA LYS A 70 -24.54 -13.53 -1.08
C LYS A 70 -24.83 -13.25 0.40
N LEU A 71 -24.12 -13.89 1.32
CA LEU A 71 -24.07 -13.43 2.71
C LEU A 71 -23.35 -12.08 2.72
N LYS A 72 -24.14 -10.99 2.76
CA LYS A 72 -23.62 -9.63 2.96
C LYS A 72 -23.00 -9.55 4.36
N LYS A 73 -21.70 -9.85 4.46
CA LYS A 73 -20.97 -9.66 5.70
C LYS A 73 -20.67 -8.17 5.83
N SER A 74 -21.51 -7.47 6.59
CA SER A 74 -21.28 -6.08 6.94
C SER A 74 -20.16 -6.02 7.98
N ILE A 75 -18.96 -5.66 7.54
CA ILE A 75 -17.83 -5.48 8.46
C ILE A 75 -17.81 -3.99 8.81
N ARG A 76 -18.06 -3.68 10.09
CA ARG A 76 -17.83 -2.34 10.62
C ARG A 76 -16.32 -2.11 10.69
N LEU A 77 -15.80 -1.23 9.85
CA LEU A 77 -14.40 -0.86 9.86
C LEU A 77 -14.25 0.51 10.52
N SER A 78 -13.77 0.51 11.76
CA SER A 78 -13.32 1.73 12.45
C SER A 78 -11.80 1.75 12.48
N TYR A 79 -11.18 2.86 12.11
CA TYR A 79 -9.73 3.00 12.11
C TYR A 79 -9.31 4.37 12.65
N ASN A 80 -8.34 4.39 13.56
CA ASN A 80 -7.97 5.63 14.24
C ASN A 80 -7.34 6.66 13.27
N LYS A 81 -7.76 7.92 13.34
CA LYS A 81 -7.27 9.00 12.47
C LYS A 81 -5.74 9.13 12.48
N ARG A 82 -5.10 9.06 13.65
CA ARG A 82 -3.62 9.14 13.76
C ARG A 82 -2.95 7.91 13.16
N GLN A 83 -3.50 6.72 13.44
CA GLN A 83 -3.01 5.48 12.84
C GLN A 83 -3.16 5.49 11.31
N PHE A 84 -4.19 6.12 10.76
CA PHE A 84 -4.35 6.27 9.31
C PHE A 84 -3.20 7.06 8.70
N TYR A 85 -2.89 8.24 9.24
CA TYR A 85 -1.78 9.04 8.73
C TYR A 85 -0.42 8.34 8.91
N ASP A 86 -0.19 7.76 10.08
CA ASP A 86 1.13 7.20 10.43
C ASP A 86 1.38 5.83 9.76
N ARG A 87 0.35 4.99 9.64
CA ARG A 87 0.50 3.59 9.21
C ARG A 87 -0.03 3.30 7.81
N ILE A 88 -0.81 4.19 7.21
CA ILE A 88 -1.33 4.02 5.84
C ILE A 88 -0.77 5.11 4.94
N LEU A 89 -1.16 6.37 5.17
CA LEU A 89 -0.85 7.45 4.24
C LEU A 89 0.66 7.71 4.14
N THR A 90 1.35 7.76 5.28
CA THR A 90 2.80 8.00 5.31
C THR A 90 3.58 6.87 4.60
N PRO A 91 3.37 5.58 4.91
CA PRO A 91 3.99 4.49 4.16
C PRO A 91 3.70 4.57 2.66
N MET A 92 2.44 4.76 2.26
CA MET A 92 2.08 4.85 0.84
C MET A 92 2.78 6.01 0.13
N LYS A 93 2.90 7.14 0.81
CA LYS A 93 3.66 8.29 0.30
C LYS A 93 5.14 7.99 0.17
N THR A 94 5.76 7.45 1.22
CA THR A 94 7.20 7.16 1.24
C THR A 94 7.61 6.08 0.25
N MET A 95 6.74 5.11 -0.02
CA MET A 95 6.97 4.04 -1.00
C MET A 95 6.74 4.50 -2.45
N GLY A 96 6.11 5.67 -2.64
CA GLY A 96 5.78 6.21 -3.96
C GLY A 96 4.53 5.58 -4.59
N LEU A 97 3.60 5.10 -3.77
CA LEU A 97 2.25 4.70 -4.20
C LEU A 97 1.35 5.93 -4.37
N ILE A 98 1.54 6.92 -3.51
CA ILE A 98 0.83 8.21 -3.53
C ILE A 98 1.86 9.34 -3.51
N ASP A 99 1.69 10.33 -4.36
CA ASP A 99 2.45 11.58 -4.32
C ASP A 99 1.63 12.68 -3.64
N TYR A 100 2.32 13.63 -3.02
CA TYR A 100 1.68 14.82 -2.45
C TYR A 100 2.26 16.07 -3.10
N ASP A 101 1.42 16.84 -3.77
CA ASP A 101 1.76 18.15 -4.29
C ASP A 101 1.63 19.19 -3.16
N LEU A 102 2.75 19.80 -2.77
CA LEU A 102 2.80 20.82 -1.72
C LEU A 102 2.09 22.11 -2.12
N TYR A 103 2.11 22.47 -3.40
CA TYR A 103 1.56 23.71 -3.92
C TYR A 103 0.04 23.61 -4.03
N LYS A 104 -0.44 22.52 -4.64
CA LYS A 104 -1.88 22.26 -4.79
C LYS A 104 -2.51 21.68 -3.53
N LYS A 105 -1.70 21.18 -2.60
CA LYS A 105 -2.14 20.47 -1.38
C LYS A 105 -3.04 19.27 -1.72
N THR A 106 -2.69 18.55 -2.79
CA THR A 106 -3.41 17.39 -3.30
C THR A 106 -2.55 16.13 -3.23
N TYR A 107 -3.21 14.99 -3.04
CA TYR A 107 -2.60 13.67 -3.08
C TYR A 107 -3.00 12.99 -4.39
N LYS A 108 -2.05 12.37 -5.08
CA LYS A 108 -2.28 11.73 -6.37
C LYS A 108 -1.72 10.31 -6.40
N ILE A 109 -2.41 9.37 -7.03
CA ILE A 109 -1.89 8.01 -7.26
C ILE A 109 -0.65 8.08 -8.17
N SER A 110 0.39 7.34 -7.83
CA SER A 110 1.70 7.42 -8.49
C SER A 110 2.18 6.07 -9.00
N GLU A 111 2.95 6.11 -10.10
CA GLU A 111 3.63 4.94 -10.67
C GLU A 111 5.05 4.75 -10.12
N LYS A 112 5.52 5.64 -9.25
CA LYS A 112 6.91 5.62 -8.74
C LYS A 112 7.25 4.30 -8.05
N PHE A 113 6.31 3.73 -7.31
CA PHE A 113 6.49 2.43 -6.66
C PHE A 113 6.87 1.33 -7.67
N ASN A 114 6.14 1.21 -8.78
CA ASN A 114 6.44 0.23 -9.83
C ASN A 114 7.83 0.46 -10.44
N LYS A 115 8.16 1.71 -10.78
CA LYS A 115 9.48 2.07 -11.32
C LYS A 115 10.62 1.69 -10.36
N ASN A 116 10.41 1.87 -9.05
CA ASN A 116 11.37 1.47 -8.03
C ASN A 116 11.52 -0.05 -7.94
N MET A 117 10.42 -0.81 -8.01
CA MET A 117 10.46 -2.28 -8.01
C MET A 117 11.18 -2.84 -9.24
N MET A 118 10.93 -2.28 -10.43
CA MET A 118 11.66 -2.63 -11.64
C MET A 118 13.17 -2.37 -11.48
N ARG A 119 13.54 -1.22 -10.89
CA ARG A 119 14.94 -0.89 -10.62
C ARG A 119 15.60 -1.90 -9.67
N ILE A 120 14.90 -2.35 -8.62
CA ILE A 120 15.39 -3.40 -7.71
C ILE A 120 15.62 -4.70 -8.47
N GLY A 121 14.69 -5.11 -9.34
CA GLY A 121 14.86 -6.28 -10.20
C GLY A 121 16.08 -6.17 -11.12
N LEU A 122 16.30 -5.01 -11.74
CA LEU A 122 17.48 -4.76 -12.57
C LEU A 122 18.79 -4.83 -11.76
N MET A 123 18.80 -4.30 -10.52
CA MET A 123 19.96 -4.39 -9.63
C MET A 123 20.32 -5.84 -9.32
N TRP A 124 19.32 -6.70 -9.11
CA TRP A 124 19.55 -8.14 -8.90
C TRP A 124 20.12 -8.83 -10.14
N LEU A 125 19.58 -8.54 -11.33
CA LEU A 125 20.12 -9.07 -12.59
C LEU A 125 21.57 -8.64 -12.84
N GLN A 126 21.93 -7.41 -12.45
CA GLN A 126 23.32 -6.95 -12.52
C GLN A 126 24.21 -7.73 -11.55
N GLU A 127 23.75 -7.99 -10.32
CA GLU A 127 24.52 -8.75 -9.34
C GLU A 127 24.74 -10.20 -9.78
N LEU A 128 23.72 -10.87 -10.33
CA LEU A 128 23.83 -12.22 -10.88
C LEU A 128 24.88 -12.34 -11.99
N ARG A 129 25.09 -11.28 -12.77
CA ARG A 129 26.06 -11.25 -13.88
C ARG A 129 27.46 -10.86 -13.44
N ARG A 130 27.64 -10.35 -12.21
CA ARG A 130 28.96 -9.94 -11.73
C ARG A 130 29.83 -11.18 -11.45
N PRO A 131 31.12 -11.15 -11.82
CA PRO A 131 32.03 -12.23 -11.48
C PRO A 131 32.24 -12.31 -9.96
N PRO A 132 32.51 -13.50 -9.41
CA PRO A 132 32.71 -13.68 -7.98
C PRO A 132 33.92 -12.87 -7.51
N LYS A 133 33.75 -12.11 -6.43
CA LYS A 133 34.86 -11.47 -5.72
C LYS A 133 35.34 -12.39 -4.62
N ALA A 134 36.62 -12.75 -4.64
CA ALA A 134 37.23 -13.49 -3.54
C ALA A 134 37.31 -12.59 -2.30
N TYR A 135 36.57 -12.92 -1.25
CA TYR A 135 36.69 -12.26 0.04
C TYR A 135 37.73 -13.01 0.88
N THR A 136 38.77 -12.32 1.33
CA THR A 136 39.74 -12.88 2.30
C THR A 136 39.17 -12.75 3.71
N LEU A 137 38.93 -13.90 4.36
CA LEU A 137 38.59 -13.94 5.78
C LEU A 137 39.85 -13.60 6.58
N LYS A 138 39.85 -12.41 7.21
CA LYS A 138 40.92 -12.04 8.14
C LYS A 138 40.73 -12.88 9.41
N GLN A 139 41.58 -13.88 9.63
CA GLN A 139 41.63 -14.60 10.90
C GLN A 139 42.07 -13.59 11.99
N LYS A 140 41.35 -13.61 13.13
CA LYS A 140 41.66 -12.81 14.32
C LYS A 140 42.85 -13.39 15.07
#